data_AF-A0A8S9I0F7-F1
#
_entry.id   AF-A0A8S9I0F7-F1
#
_cell.length_a   1.000
_cell.length_b   1.000
_cell.length_c   1.000
_cell.angle_alpha   90.00
_cell.angle_beta   90.00
_cell.angle_gamma   90.00
#
_symmetry.space_group_name_H-M   'P 1'
#
loop_
_entity.id
_entity.type
_entity.pdbx_description
1 polymer ?
#
loop_
_entity_poly.entity_id
_entity_poly.type
_entity_poly.pdbx_seq_one_letter_code
_entity_poly.pdbx_strand_id
1 'polypeptide(L)'
;MWTQLHVCREWEGTTLKTNKDVRVALIRIGVVLGKDGGALAMMISFFQIFAGGPLGTGKQWFSWIHVDDLVNVIYEALTKPSYQGVINGTAPNPVRLWEMC
;
A
#
# COMPACT_ATOMS: atom_id res chain seq x y z
N MET A 1 15.06 10.53 -8.97
CA MET A 1 14.49 9.39 -8.20
C MET A 1 14.76 9.50 -6.68
N TRP A 2 14.91 10.70 -6.12
CA TRP A 2 15.12 10.92 -4.66
C TRP A 2 14.12 11.92 -4.04
N THR A 3 13.28 12.56 -4.86
CA THR A 3 12.37 13.63 -4.42
C THR A 3 11.13 13.11 -3.69
N GLN A 4 10.62 11.92 -4.05
CA GLN A 4 9.40 11.38 -3.44
C GLN A 4 9.55 11.11 -1.94
N LEU A 5 10.71 10.62 -1.48
CA LEU A 5 10.92 10.36 -0.05
C LEU A 5 10.94 11.64 0.79
N HIS A 6 11.50 12.72 0.24
CA HIS A 6 11.60 14.00 0.93
C HIS A 6 10.21 14.64 1.09
N VAL A 7 9.41 14.62 0.02
CA VAL A 7 8.03 15.14 0.03
C VAL A 7 7.16 14.35 1.01
N CYS A 8 7.20 13.01 0.98
CA CYS A 8 6.44 12.20 1.93
C CYS A 8 6.84 12.49 3.39
N ARG A 9 8.13 12.65 3.66
CA ARG A 9 8.65 12.92 5.00
C ARG A 9 8.24 14.29 5.52
N GLU A 10 8.29 15.32 4.68
CA GLU A 10 7.81 16.67 5.01
C GLU A 10 6.30 16.70 5.22
N TRP A 11 5.56 15.97 4.38
CA TRP A 11 4.10 15.84 4.50
C TRP A 11 3.70 15.16 5.81
N GLU A 12 4.27 13.99 6.12
CA GLU A 12 4.02 13.29 7.38
C GLU A 12 4.41 14.17 8.58
N GLY A 13 5.59 14.81 8.53
CA GLY A 13 6.09 15.68 9.58
C GLY A 13 5.23 16.93 9.83
N THR A 14 4.59 17.46 8.80
CA THR A 14 3.66 18.60 8.92
C THR A 14 2.30 18.14 9.45
N THR A 15 1.81 17.00 8.97
CA THR A 15 0.52 16.44 9.41
C THR A 15 0.55 16.08 10.89
N LEU A 16 1.67 15.55 11.40
CA LEU A 16 1.86 15.25 12.83
C LEU A 16 1.94 16.49 13.72
N LYS A 17 2.13 17.68 13.16
CA LYS A 17 2.12 18.96 13.88
C LYS A 17 0.72 19.62 13.89
N THR A 18 -0.28 18.97 13.30
CA THR A 18 -1.68 19.43 13.31
C THR A 18 -2.19 19.57 14.75
N ASN A 19 -3.16 20.47 14.94
CA ASN A 19 -3.78 20.73 16.24
C ASN A 19 -4.17 19.42 16.96
N LYS A 20 -3.87 19.32 18.26
CA LYS A 20 -4.17 18.15 19.10
C LYS A 20 -5.66 17.82 19.18
N ASP A 21 -6.51 18.77 18.81
CA ASP A 21 -7.97 18.60 18.77
C ASP A 21 -8.45 17.80 17.55
N VAL A 22 -7.58 17.56 16.55
CA VAL A 22 -7.91 16.80 15.34
C VAL A 22 -7.16 15.48 15.35
N ARG A 23 -7.91 14.37 15.30
CA ARG A 23 -7.33 13.02 15.19
C ARG A 23 -6.72 12.83 13.81
N VAL A 24 -5.46 12.39 13.79
CA VAL A 24 -4.70 12.13 12.56
C VAL A 24 -4.47 10.63 12.40
N ALA A 25 -4.83 10.10 11.22
CA ALA A 25 -4.50 8.74 10.79
C ALA A 25 -3.67 8.81 9.49
N LEU A 26 -2.43 8.34 9.55
CA LEU A 26 -1.49 8.32 8.44
C LEU A 26 -1.43 6.90 7.87
N ILE A 27 -2.11 6.66 6.74
CA ILE A 27 -2.18 5.33 6.13
C ILE A 27 -1.08 5.21 5.07
N ARG A 28 -0.14 4.28 5.29
CA ARG A 28 0.91 3.90 4.33
C ARG A 28 0.39 2.74 3.48
N ILE A 29 0.10 3.04 2.23
CA ILE A 29 -0.60 2.12 1.32
C ILE A 29 0.44 1.31 0.52
N GLY A 30 0.31 -0.02 0.55
CA GLY A 30 1.10 -0.91 -0.31
C GLY A 30 0.56 -0.96 -1.75
N VAL A 31 0.95 -1.98 -2.51
CA VAL A 31 0.37 -2.16 -3.86
C VAL A 31 -1.09 -2.62 -3.73
N VAL A 32 -2.02 -1.84 -4.28
CA VAL A 32 -3.46 -2.13 -4.19
C VAL A 32 -3.86 -3.05 -5.35
N LEU A 33 -4.42 -4.22 -5.01
CA LEU A 33 -4.89 -5.22 -5.96
C LEU A 33 -6.42 -5.27 -5.95
N GLY A 34 -7.04 -5.18 -7.12
CA GLY A 34 -8.49 -5.32 -7.29
C GLY A 34 -8.79 -6.19 -8.50
N LYS A 35 -9.87 -6.96 -8.43
CA LYS A 35 -10.29 -7.89 -9.49
C LYS A 35 -10.71 -7.17 -10.78
N ASP A 36 -11.20 -5.93 -10.66
CA ASP A 36 -11.78 -5.16 -11.76
C ASP A 36 -10.81 -4.13 -12.40
N GLY A 37 -9.52 -4.17 -12.05
CA GLY A 37 -8.51 -3.29 -12.68
C GLY A 37 -7.37 -2.84 -11.78
N GLY A 38 -6.61 -1.85 -12.24
CA GLY A 38 -5.50 -1.24 -11.50
C GLY A 38 -4.18 -2.02 -11.58
N ALA A 39 -3.43 -2.06 -10.48
CA ALA A 39 -2.09 -2.67 -10.45
C ALA A 39 -2.13 -4.17 -10.77
N LEU A 40 -3.19 -4.88 -10.37
CA LEU A 40 -3.34 -6.31 -10.65
C LEU A 40 -3.53 -6.59 -12.15
N ALA A 41 -4.39 -5.84 -12.84
CA ALA A 41 -4.61 -6.00 -14.28
C ALA A 41 -3.36 -5.64 -15.11
N MET A 42 -2.60 -4.61 -14.70
CA MET A 42 -1.30 -4.30 -15.29
C MET A 42 -0.29 -5.40 -15.02
N MET A 43 -0.21 -5.92 -13.79
CA MET A 43 0.69 -7.02 -13.44
C MET A 43 0.34 -8.30 -14.20
N ILE A 44 -0.93 -8.69 -14.30
CA ILE A 44 -1.38 -9.83 -15.11
C ILE A 44 -0.97 -9.64 -16.57
N SER A 45 -1.15 -8.44 -17.13
CA SER A 45 -0.74 -8.15 -18.51
C SER A 45 0.79 -8.28 -18.68
N PHE A 46 1.57 -7.79 -17.73
CA PHE A 46 3.02 -8.00 -17.72
C PHE A 46 3.38 -9.47 -17.53
N PHE A 47 2.71 -10.23 -16.66
CA PHE A 47 2.92 -11.67 -16.46
C PHE A 47 2.63 -12.48 -17.71
N GLN A 48 1.56 -12.16 -18.44
CA GLN A 48 1.19 -12.81 -19.69
C GLN A 48 2.19 -12.50 -20.81
N ILE A 49 2.73 -11.27 -20.85
CA ILE A 49 3.79 -10.88 -21.81
C ILE A 49 5.16 -11.48 -21.40
N PHE A 50 5.40 -11.69 -20.10
CA PHE A 50 6.59 -12.35 -19.53
C PHE A 50 6.42 -13.86 -19.38
N ALA A 51 5.99 -14.56 -20.43
CA ALA A 51 6.12 -16.02 -20.58
C ALA A 51 7.60 -16.50 -20.66
N GLY A 52 8.50 -15.90 -19.85
CA GLY A 52 9.95 -16.14 -19.85
C GLY A 52 10.67 -15.84 -18.53
N GLY A 53 10.00 -15.44 -17.44
CA GLY A 53 10.62 -15.40 -16.10
C GLY A 53 10.16 -14.27 -15.16
N PRO A 54 10.44 -14.39 -13.85
CA PRO A 54 10.02 -13.41 -12.84
C PRO A 54 10.68 -12.03 -13.05
N LEU A 55 9.98 -10.95 -12.70
CA LEU A 55 10.58 -9.61 -12.63
C LEU A 55 11.73 -9.64 -11.61
N GLY A 56 12.98 -9.55 -12.09
CA GLY A 56 14.18 -9.60 -11.24
C GLY A 56 14.51 -11.02 -10.74
N THR A 57 14.82 -11.16 -9.44
CA THR A 57 15.16 -12.48 -8.85
C THR A 57 13.94 -13.27 -8.35
N GLY A 58 12.76 -12.65 -8.32
CA GLY A 58 11.52 -13.22 -7.79
C GLY A 58 11.47 -13.36 -6.26
N LYS A 59 12.58 -13.07 -5.57
CA LYS A 59 12.73 -13.17 -4.10
C LYS A 59 12.34 -11.89 -3.36
N GLN A 60 12.07 -10.80 -4.08
CA GLN A 60 11.63 -9.56 -3.45
C GLN A 60 10.30 -9.75 -2.72
N TRP A 61 10.23 -9.19 -1.52
CA TRP A 61 9.00 -9.10 -0.74
C TRP A 61 8.05 -8.12 -1.41
N PHE A 62 6.80 -8.54 -1.53
CA PHE A 62 5.75 -7.78 -2.17
C PHE A 62 4.66 -7.45 -1.16
N SER A 63 4.64 -6.21 -0.69
CA SER A 63 3.61 -5.69 0.22
C SER A 63 2.41 -5.22 -0.59
N TRP A 64 1.30 -5.95 -0.49
CA TRP A 64 0.07 -5.69 -1.23
C TRP A 64 -1.14 -5.60 -0.32
N ILE A 65 -2.25 -5.04 -0.78
CA ILE A 65 -3.54 -5.03 -0.08
C ILE A 65 -4.67 -5.17 -1.09
N HIS A 66 -5.75 -5.89 -0.76
CA HIS A 66 -6.93 -5.90 -1.62
C HIS A 66 -7.62 -4.53 -1.57
N VAL A 67 -8.23 -4.09 -2.68
CA VAL A 67 -8.93 -2.79 -2.73
C VAL A 67 -10.02 -2.69 -1.66
N ASP A 68 -10.81 -3.75 -1.47
CA ASP A 68 -11.86 -3.79 -0.43
C ASP A 68 -11.27 -3.69 0.98
N ASP A 69 -10.12 -4.33 1.23
CA ASP A 69 -9.45 -4.26 2.53
C ASP A 69 -8.90 -2.87 2.78
N LEU A 70 -8.37 -2.19 1.76
CA LEU A 70 -7.92 -0.82 1.88
C LEU A 70 -9.09 0.13 2.18
N VAL A 71 -10.22 -0.05 1.50
CA VAL A 71 -11.45 0.73 1.77
C VAL A 71 -11.91 0.50 3.20
N ASN A 72 -11.90 -0.74 3.67
CA ASN A 72 -12.24 -1.07 5.07
C ASN A 72 -11.26 -0.42 6.05
N VAL A 73 -9.95 -0.43 5.80
CA VAL A 73 -8.96 0.25 6.65
C VAL A 73 -9.24 1.76 6.72
N ILE A 74 -9.58 2.40 5.60
CA ILE A 74 -9.94 3.82 5.57
C ILE A 74 -11.23 4.07 6.35
N TYR A 75 -12.25 3.24 6.15
CA TYR A 75 -13.53 3.33 6.85
C TYR A 75 -13.34 3.20 8.37
N GLU A 76 -12.59 2.19 8.81
CA GLU A 76 -12.27 1.97 10.22
C GLU A 76 -11.43 3.13 10.79
N ALA A 77 -10.51 3.68 10.01
CA ALA A 77 -9.78 4.88 10.40
C ALA A 77 -10.70 6.10 10.58
N LEU A 78 -11.82 6.19 9.86
CA LEU A 78 -12.79 7.27 10.05
C LEU A 78 -13.70 7.03 11.25
N THR A 79 -14.17 5.79 11.46
CA THR A 79 -15.22 5.48 12.45
C THR A 79 -14.67 5.15 13.84
N LYS A 80 -13.49 4.53 13.95
CA LYS A 80 -12.93 4.08 15.22
C LYS A 80 -11.85 5.04 15.74
N PRO A 81 -12.05 5.68 16.91
CA PRO A 81 -11.06 6.57 17.50
C PRO A 81 -9.70 5.92 17.80
N SER A 82 -9.67 4.59 17.96
CA SER A 82 -8.43 3.83 18.20
C SER A 82 -7.46 3.85 17.02
N TYR A 83 -7.93 4.16 15.82
CA TYR A 83 -7.08 4.29 14.63
C TYR A 83 -6.48 5.69 14.60
N GLN A 84 -5.27 5.81 15.13
CA GLN A 84 -4.52 7.07 15.23
C GLN A 84 -3.04 6.83 14.96
N GLY A 85 -2.36 7.84 14.40
CA GLY A 85 -0.96 7.74 14.03
C GLY A 85 -0.74 6.95 12.75
N VAL A 86 0.40 6.27 12.65
CA VAL A 86 0.83 5.58 11.42
C VAL A 86 0.21 4.19 11.34
N ILE A 87 -0.46 3.90 10.22
CA ILE A 87 -1.14 2.63 9.94
C ILE A 87 -0.60 2.09 8.61
N ASN A 88 -0.21 0.82 8.58
CA ASN A 88 0.17 0.17 7.33
C ASN A 88 -1.08 -0.44 6.69
N GLY A 89 -1.49 0.08 5.54
CA GLY A 89 -2.53 -0.48 4.67
C GLY A 89 -1.93 -1.55 3.78
N THR A 90 -1.50 -2.66 4.39
CA THR A 90 -0.94 -3.83 3.70
C THR A 90 -1.56 -5.10 4.28
N ALA A 91 -1.68 -6.14 3.48
CA ALA A 91 -2.03 -7.48 3.93
C ALA A 91 -1.01 -7.94 5.00
N PRO A 92 -1.46 -8.70 6.03
CA PRO A 92 -0.62 -9.10 7.15
C PRO A 92 0.50 -10.07 6.74
N ASN A 93 0.31 -10.81 5.65
CA ASN A 93 1.27 -11.78 5.13
C ASN A 93 1.86 -11.25 3.82
N PRO A 94 3.05 -10.61 3.85
CA PRO A 94 3.74 -10.25 2.63
C PRO A 94 4.16 -11.54 1.90
N VAL A 95 3.93 -11.59 0.60
CA VAL A 95 4.30 -12.73 -0.25
C VAL A 95 5.53 -12.36 -1.07
N ARG A 96 6.31 -13.36 -1.49
CA ARG A 96 7.37 -13.14 -2.47
C ARG A 96 6.73 -12.99 -3.85
N LEU A 97 7.36 -12.24 -4.74
CA LEU A 97 6.80 -12.06 -6.09
C LEU A 97 6.58 -13.41 -6.82
N TRP A 98 7.45 -14.40 -6.60
CA TRP A 98 7.25 -15.77 -7.13
C TRP A 98 5.96 -16.45 -6.66
N GLU A 99 5.49 -16.15 -5.44
CA GLU A 99 4.26 -16.74 -4.88
C GLU A 99 3.00 -16.05 -5.44
N MET A 100 3.15 -14.98 -6.21
CA MET A 100 2.08 -14.33 -6.96
C MET A 100 1.97 -14.79 -8.42
N CYS A 101 2.96 -15.52 -8.94
CA CYS A 101 2.92 -16.11 -10.29
C CYS A 101 2.02 -17.36 -10.32
#